data_AF-T0U1P7-F1
#
_entry.id   AF-T0U1P7-F1
#
_cell.length_a   1.000
_cell.length_b   1.000
_cell.length_c   1.000
_cell.angle_alpha   90.00
_cell.angle_beta   90.00
_cell.angle_gamma   90.00
#
_symmetry.space_group_name_H-M   'P 1'
#
loop_
_entity.id
_entity.type
_entity.pdbx_description
1 polymer ?
#
loop_
_entity_poly.entity_id
_entity_poly.type
_entity_poly.pdbx_seq_one_letter_code
_entity_poly.pdbx_strand_id
1 'polypeptide(L)' 'MDQLREHQESYIQLRDYYSSQAYFDDLDFSNQADFPADLPCGVLSEDAVYDLLDEHFQMGVELLEIATKMIKER' A
#
# COMPACT_ATOMS: atom_id res chain seq x y z
N MET A 1 -9.29 0.43 -14.31
CA MET A 1 -9.44 -1.03 -14.15
C MET A 1 -8.17 -1.77 -14.49
N ASP A 2 -7.54 -1.54 -15.65
CA ASP A 2 -6.33 -2.29 -16.05
C ASP A 2 -5.12 -1.98 -15.16
N GLN A 3 -4.84 -0.71 -14.88
CA GLN A 3 -3.77 -0.30 -13.94
C GLN A 3 -4.00 -0.85 -12.52
N LEU A 4 -5.26 -0.84 -12.06
CA LEU A 4 -5.60 -1.43 -10.76
C LEU A 4 -5.30 -2.93 -10.71
N ARG A 5 -5.60 -3.67 -11.79
CA ARG A 5 -5.27 -5.10 -11.90
C ARG A 5 -3.77 -5.33 -11.96
N GLU A 6 -3.05 -4.52 -12.73
CA GLU A 6 -1.60 -4.61 -12.89
C GLU A 6 -0.87 -4.42 -11.55
N HIS A 7 -1.31 -3.46 -10.73
CA HIS A 7 -0.65 -3.12 -9.47
C HIS A 7 -1.22 -3.85 -8.24
N GLN A 8 -2.26 -4.66 -8.38
CA GLN A 8 -2.90 -5.33 -7.24
C GLN A 8 -1.94 -6.26 -6.49
N GLU A 9 -1.08 -6.99 -7.20
CA GLU A 9 -0.08 -7.87 -6.58
C GLU A 9 1.00 -7.06 -5.85
N SER A 10 1.45 -5.94 -6.42
CA SER A 10 2.41 -5.05 -5.76
C SER A 10 1.83 -4.40 -4.50
N TYR A 11 0.54 -4.04 -4.53
CA TYR A 11 -0.17 -3.56 -3.34
C TYR A 11 -0.21 -4.63 -2.24
N ILE A 12 -0.52 -5.89 -2.59
CA ILE A 12 -0.54 -7.00 -1.65
C ILE A 12 0.84 -7.21 -1.02
N GLN A 13 1.90 -7.18 -1.83
CA GLN A 13 3.28 -7.28 -1.34
C GLN A 13 3.64 -6.15 -0.38
N LEU A 14 3.28 -4.91 -0.69
CA LEU A 14 3.53 -3.76 0.18
C LEU A 14 2.74 -3.86 1.49
N ARG A 15 1.46 -4.27 1.44
CA ARG A 15 0.63 -4.50 2.62
C ARG A 15 1.23 -5.57 3.53
N ASP A 16 1.69 -6.68 2.96
CA ASP A 16 2.25 -7.80 3.72
C ASP A 16 3.63 -7.46 4.29
N TYR A 17 4.38 -6.58 3.60
CA TYR A 17 5.64 -6.03 4.10
C TYR A 17 5.42 -5.04 5.25
N TYR A 18 4.45 -4.14 5.12
CA TYR A 18 4.15 -3.12 6.13
C TYR A 18 3.80 -3.78 7.48
N SER A 19 4.41 -3.30 8.57
CA SER A 19 4.32 -3.89 9.92
C SER A 19 4.87 -5.32 10.09
N SER A 20 5.53 -5.89 9.07
CA SER A 20 6.27 -7.15 9.21
C SER A 20 7.58 -6.96 9.97
N GLN A 21 8.20 -8.05 10.41
CA GLN A 21 9.55 -7.99 11.00
C GLN A 21 10.56 -7.39 10.03
N ALA A 22 10.47 -7.71 8.73
CA ALA A 22 11.38 -7.16 7.71
C ALA A 22 11.26 -5.63 7.60
N TYR A 23 10.04 -5.08 7.69
CA TYR A 23 9.83 -3.64 7.73
C TYR A 23 10.52 -3.00 8.95
N PHE A 24 10.39 -3.61 10.14
CA PHE A 24 11.05 -3.09 11.33
C PHE A 24 12.58 -3.17 11.25
N ASP A 25 13.11 -4.28 10.71
CA ASP A 25 14.54 -4.46 10.51
C ASP A 25 15.10 -3.43 9.50
N ASP A 26 14.39 -3.20 8.40
CA ASP A 26 14.76 -2.20 7.38
C ASP A 26 14.63 -0.77 7.91
N LEU A 27 13.62 -0.48 8.74
CA LEU A 27 13.43 0.82 9.39
C LEU A 27 14.58 1.10 10.36
N ASP A 28 14.93 0.14 11.21
CA ASP A 28 16.07 0.24 12.13
C ASP A 28 17.39 0.42 11.36
N PHE A 29 17.56 -0.30 10.24
CA PHE A 29 18.72 -0.15 9.36
C PHE A 29 18.78 1.24 8.71
N SER A 30 17.64 1.77 8.24
CA SER A 30 17.56 3.09 7.62
C SER A 30 17.85 4.25 8.58
N ASN A 31 17.69 4.03 9.89
CA ASN A 31 17.98 5.00 10.94
C ASN A 31 19.46 5.03 11.37
N GLN A 32 20.32 4.17 10.80
CA GLN A 32 21.74 4.15 11.13
C GLN A 32 22.48 5.36 10.55
N ALA A 33 23.52 5.81 11.25
CA ALA A 33 24.25 7.03 10.89
C ALA A 33 25.02 6.94 9.56
N ASP A 34 25.31 5.72 9.09
CA ASP A 34 25.99 5.42 7.84
C ASP A 34 25.04 5.09 6.69
N PHE A 35 23.72 5.11 6.92
CA PHE A 35 22.73 4.90 5.88
C PHE A 35 22.71 6.10 4.89
N PRO A 36 22.66 5.86 3.56
CA PRO A 36 22.69 6.95 2.58
C PRO A 36 21.48 7.87 2.71
N ALA A 37 21.73 9.15 3.02
CA ALA A 37 20.67 10.15 3.23
C ALA A 37 19.87 10.50 1.95
N ASP A 38 20.40 10.17 0.77
CA ASP A 38 19.80 10.40 -0.54
C ASP A 38 19.07 9.16 -1.10
N LEU A 39 19.12 8.02 -0.41
CA LEU A 39 18.40 6.82 -0.83
C LEU A 39 16.90 6.97 -0.52
N PRO A 40 16.01 6.87 -1.53
CA PRO A 40 14.57 6.98 -1.28
C PRO A 40 14.04 5.75 -0.53
N CYS A 41 13.45 5.98 0.65
CA CYS A 41 12.86 4.96 1.51
C CYS A 41 11.35 5.17 1.71
N GLY A 42 10.62 5.52 0.65
CA GLY A 42 9.19 5.85 0.74
C GLY A 42 8.34 4.74 1.37
N VAL A 43 8.71 3.47 1.16
CA VAL A 43 8.03 2.30 1.76
C VAL A 43 8.25 2.15 3.27
N LEU A 44 9.21 2.87 3.84
CA LEU A 44 9.47 2.92 5.29
C LEU A 44 8.72 4.07 5.98
N SER A 45 7.99 4.90 5.22
CA SER A 45 7.13 5.92 5.80
C SER A 45 5.86 5.28 6.35
N GLU A 46 5.69 5.36 7.67
CA GLU A 46 4.49 4.89 8.36
C GLU A 46 3.22 5.54 7.77
N ASP A 47 3.17 6.88 7.78
CA ASP A 47 2.01 7.64 7.30
C ASP A 47 1.70 7.36 5.82
N ALA A 48 2.70 7.40 4.93
CA ALA A 48 2.44 7.27 3.49
C ALA A 48 1.93 5.88 3.10
N VAL A 49 2.45 4.82 3.74
CA VAL A 49 1.96 3.46 3.49
C VAL A 49 0.60 3.27 4.15
N TYR A 50 0.38 3.77 5.37
CA TYR A 50 -0.91 3.70 6.04
C TYR A 50 -2.03 4.37 5.22
N ASP A 51 -1.79 5.60 4.75
CA ASP A 51 -2.75 6.36 3.94
C ASP A 51 -3.10 5.58 2.66
N LEU A 52 -2.10 5.02 1.97
CA LEU A 52 -2.31 4.20 0.78
C LEU A 52 -3.16 2.96 1.06
N LEU A 53 -2.95 2.28 2.19
CA LEU A 53 -3.73 1.10 2.57
C LEU A 53 -5.19 1.46 2.86
N ASP A 54 -5.45 2.58 3.54
CA ASP A 54 -6.81 3.05 3.80
C ASP A 54 -7.51 3.49 2.51
N GLU A 55 -6.84 4.26 1.66
CA GLU A 55 -7.35 4.68 0.35
C GLU A 55 -7.71 3.48 -0.54
N HIS A 56 -6.87 2.43 -0.55
CA HIS A 56 -7.15 1.20 -1.30
C HIS A 56 -8.38 0.47 -0.76
N PHE A 57 -8.53 0.40 0.56
CA PHE A 57 -9.71 -0.19 1.20
C PHE A 57 -10.99 0.57 0.83
N GLN A 58 -10.99 1.89 0.95
CA GLN A 58 -12.15 2.73 0.59
C GLN A 58 -12.50 2.58 -0.89
N MET A 59 -11.50 2.58 -1.78
CA MET A 59 -11.70 2.34 -3.21
C MET A 59 -12.37 0.98 -3.46
N GLY A 60 -11.96 -0.07 -2.73
CA GLY A 60 -12.58 -1.39 -2.81
C GLY A 60 -14.08 -1.38 -2.43
N VAL A 61 -14.44 -0.64 -1.38
CA VAL A 61 -15.84 -0.47 -0.96
C VAL A 61 -16.65 0.23 -2.04
N GLU A 62 -16.17 1.37 -2.56
CA GLU A 62 -16.86 2.12 -3.62
C GLU A 62 -17.07 1.29 -4.89
N LEU A 63 -16.07 0.49 -5.28
CA LEU A 63 -16.17 -0.40 -6.44
C LEU A 63 -17.28 -1.46 -6.25
N LEU A 64 -17.45 -2.00 -5.04
CA LEU A 64 -18.52 -2.95 -4.73
C LEU A 64 -19.91 -2.29 -4.79
N GLU A 65 -20.04 -1.05 -4.30
CA GLU A 65 -21.28 -0.30 -4.37
C GLU A 65 -21.69 -0.03 -5.82
N ILE A 66 -20.75 0.44 -6.65
CA ILE A 66 -20.97 0.69 -8.07
C ILE A 66 -21.36 -0.60 -8.80
N ALA A 67 -20.60 -1.68 -8.59
CA ALA A 67 -20.89 -2.98 -9.22
C ALA A 67 -22.29 -3.49 -8.84
N THR A 68 -22.67 -3.36 -7.57
CA THR A 68 -24.00 -3.74 -7.07
C THR A 68 -25.10 -2.92 -7.75
N LYS A 69 -24.92 -1.60 -7.86
CA LYS A 69 -25.87 -0.71 -8.55
C LYS A 69 -26.03 -1.11 -10.02
N MET A 70 -24.93 -1.34 -10.73
CA MET A 70 -24.95 -1.76 -12.13
C MET A 70 -25.72 -3.07 -12.36
N ILE A 71 -25.60 -4.03 -11.45
CA ILE A 71 -26.29 -5.33 -11.55
C ILE A 71 -27.79 -5.18 -11.26
N LYS A 72 -28.16 -4.34 -10.28
CA LYS A 72 -29.57 -4.13 -9.87
C LYS A 72 -30.39 -3.31 -10.86
N GLU A 73 -29.75 -2.45 -11.65
CA GLU A 73 -30.42 -1.59 -12.66
C GLU A 73 -30.60 -2.29 -14.03
N ARG A 74 -30.41 -3.61 -14.07
CA ARG A 74 -30.61 -4.45 -15.25
C ARG A 74 -31.93 -5.22 -15.18
#